data_AF-A0A4R6IUT0-F1
#
_entry.id   AF-A0A4R6IUT0-F1
#
_cell.length_a   1.000
_cell.length_b   1.000
_cell.length_c   1.000
_cell.angle_alpha   90.00
_cell.angle_beta   90.00
_cell.angle_gamma   90.00
#
_symmetry.space_group_name_H-M   'P 1'
#
loop_
_entity.id
_entity.type
_entity.pdbx_description
1 polymer ?
#
loop_
_entity_poly.entity_id
_entity_poly.type
_entity_poly.pdbx_seq_one_letter_code
_entity_poly.pdbx_strand_id
1 'polypeptide(L)'
;MKFILSCFTAILLLTSCSSDQKRVVVFSKGSVDINTDTKTIKATDGAGHEDKTVDFVGKTVELTLNTPSGDAKVTLTENGYYIVNVKNDTIIGSQVNYSDPQLSNQVITQEALRVKIDSLHNLVNNKNVGKATRNFYILPNSAVHLTDNFDAIVVGPFHQMRSAESKDGKAPEVYRFYSIKEIRETIAKLEGMTGGKKTEE
;
A
#
# COMPACT_ATOMS: atom_id res chain seq x y z
N MET A 1 -54.29 8.41 -42.41
CA MET A 1 -52.92 8.18 -41.92
C MET A 1 -52.90 8.46 -40.42
N LYS A 2 -52.82 7.41 -39.58
CA LYS A 2 -52.72 7.52 -38.12
C LYS A 2 -51.27 7.19 -37.73
N PHE A 3 -50.49 8.22 -37.47
CA PHE A 3 -49.19 8.14 -36.80
C PHE A 3 -49.33 8.93 -35.51
N ILE A 4 -49.02 8.31 -34.38
CA ILE A 4 -48.07 8.79 -33.36
C ILE A 4 -48.19 7.83 -32.18
N LEU A 5 -47.21 6.93 -32.19
CA LEU A 5 -46.70 6.15 -31.09
C LEU A 5 -46.04 7.11 -30.09
N SER A 6 -46.49 7.16 -28.85
CA SER A 6 -45.76 7.85 -27.77
C SER A 6 -45.39 6.84 -26.70
N CYS A 7 -44.21 6.25 -26.87
CA CYS A 7 -43.51 5.43 -25.89
C CYS A 7 -43.15 6.30 -24.68
N PHE A 8 -43.77 6.04 -23.54
CA PHE A 8 -43.29 6.51 -22.23
C PHE A 8 -42.06 5.69 -21.85
N THR A 9 -40.88 6.15 -22.23
CA THR A 9 -39.61 5.59 -21.76
C THR A 9 -39.32 6.15 -20.37
N ALA A 10 -39.52 5.32 -19.35
CA ALA A 10 -39.04 5.59 -18.01
C ALA A 10 -37.51 5.58 -18.01
N ILE A 11 -36.90 6.77 -17.90
CA ILE A 11 -35.47 6.91 -17.63
C ILE A 11 -35.29 6.57 -16.14
N LEU A 12 -35.02 5.29 -15.86
CA LEU A 12 -34.44 4.87 -14.59
C LEU A 12 -33.01 5.43 -14.55
N LEU A 13 -32.85 6.57 -13.88
CA LEU A 13 -31.56 7.05 -13.41
C LEU A 13 -31.00 5.97 -12.48
N LEU A 14 -30.09 5.14 -13.00
CA LEU A 14 -29.17 4.37 -12.17
C LEU A 14 -28.31 5.40 -11.44
N THR A 15 -28.77 5.83 -10.25
CA THR A 15 -27.89 6.43 -9.27
C THR A 15 -26.84 5.37 -8.96
N SER A 16 -25.67 5.48 -9.59
CA SER A 16 -24.44 4.88 -9.07
C SER A 16 -24.27 5.47 -7.68
N CYS A 17 -24.87 4.82 -6.70
CA CYS A 17 -24.62 5.10 -5.30
C CYS A 17 -23.15 4.71 -5.14
N SER A 18 -22.27 5.71 -5.16
CA SER A 18 -20.89 5.57 -4.75
C SER A 18 -20.93 4.89 -3.38
N SER A 19 -20.70 3.58 -3.34
CA SER A 19 -20.65 2.85 -2.09
C SER A 19 -19.58 3.53 -1.25
N ASP A 20 -19.87 3.83 0.02
CA ASP A 20 -18.88 4.36 0.97
C ASP A 20 -17.86 3.27 1.33
N GLN A 21 -17.19 2.72 0.31
CA GLN A 21 -16.40 1.52 0.35
C GLN A 21 -14.96 1.86 0.70
N LYS A 22 -14.39 1.02 1.57
CA LYS A 22 -13.01 1.09 2.02
C LYS A 22 -12.41 -0.30 1.84
N ARG A 23 -11.52 -0.44 0.87
CA ARG A 23 -10.73 -1.66 0.70
C ARG A 23 -9.54 -1.58 1.61
N VAL A 24 -9.34 -2.56 2.46
CA VAL A 24 -8.29 -2.56 3.47
C VAL A 24 -7.42 -3.78 3.25
N VAL A 25 -6.13 -3.57 3.03
CA VAL A 25 -5.13 -4.62 3.20
C VAL A 25 -4.51 -4.51 4.59
N VAL A 26 -4.53 -5.61 5.32
CA VAL A 26 -3.96 -5.74 6.65
C VAL A 26 -2.65 -6.50 6.53
N PHE A 27 -1.56 -5.86 6.94
CA PHE A 27 -0.24 -6.49 7.02
C PHE A 27 0.03 -6.97 8.44
N SER A 28 0.29 -8.28 8.62
CA SER A 28 0.59 -8.89 9.92
C SER A 28 1.91 -9.66 9.93
N LYS A 29 2.40 -9.98 11.12
CA LYS A 29 3.45 -10.96 11.36
C LYS A 29 2.83 -12.04 12.23
N GLY A 30 2.65 -13.23 11.68
CA GLY A 30 1.75 -14.24 12.24
C GLY A 30 0.30 -14.07 11.79
N SER A 31 -0.61 -14.83 12.41
CA SER A 31 -2.00 -14.92 11.99
C SER A 31 -2.78 -13.64 12.24
N VAL A 32 -3.75 -13.36 11.36
CA VAL A 32 -4.71 -12.27 11.53
C VAL A 32 -6.14 -12.75 11.29
N ASP A 33 -7.04 -12.42 12.22
CA ASP A 33 -8.48 -12.62 12.13
C ASP A 33 -9.17 -11.27 11.93
N ILE A 34 -10.05 -11.18 10.94
CA ILE A 34 -10.74 -9.93 10.59
C ILE A 34 -12.24 -10.18 10.64
N ASN A 35 -12.89 -9.56 11.61
CA ASN A 35 -14.33 -9.60 11.75
C ASN A 35 -14.94 -8.33 11.18
N THR A 36 -15.59 -8.45 10.02
CA THR A 36 -16.19 -7.32 9.29
C THR A 36 -17.40 -6.72 9.98
N ASP A 37 -18.17 -7.54 10.71
CA ASP A 37 -19.41 -7.12 11.38
C ASP A 37 -19.12 -6.24 12.59
N THR A 38 -18.16 -6.67 13.41
CA THR A 38 -17.70 -5.96 14.61
C THR A 38 -16.54 -5.00 14.33
N LYS A 39 -16.06 -4.93 13.08
CA LYS A 39 -14.95 -4.07 12.65
C LYS A 39 -13.69 -4.26 13.52
N THR A 40 -13.42 -5.50 13.88
CA THR A 40 -12.28 -5.87 14.74
C THR A 40 -11.25 -6.64 13.95
N ILE A 41 -9.99 -6.25 14.10
CA ILE A 41 -8.82 -6.95 13.57
C ILE A 41 -8.01 -7.48 14.75
N LYS A 42 -7.89 -8.80 14.84
CA LYS A 42 -7.08 -9.48 15.87
C LYS A 42 -5.85 -10.08 15.22
N ALA A 43 -4.68 -9.70 15.69
CA ALA A 43 -3.41 -10.23 15.21
C ALA A 43 -2.65 -10.91 16.35
N THR A 44 -1.98 -11.99 16.02
CA THR A 44 -1.07 -12.72 16.91
C THR A 44 0.36 -12.60 16.38
N ASP A 45 1.36 -12.48 17.25
CA ASP A 45 2.74 -12.62 16.79
C ASP A 45 3.01 -14.09 16.46
N GLY A 46 3.84 -14.32 15.45
CA GLY A 46 4.10 -15.67 14.98
C GLY A 46 5.16 -15.72 13.89
N ALA A 47 5.37 -16.94 13.37
CA ALA A 47 6.19 -17.15 12.20
C ALA A 47 5.44 -16.72 10.93
N GLY A 48 6.16 -16.11 10.00
CA GLY A 48 5.62 -15.71 8.70
C GLY A 48 4.95 -14.34 8.67
N HIS A 49 4.53 -13.96 7.48
CA HIS A 49 3.88 -12.70 7.17
C HIS A 49 2.62 -12.98 6.36
N GLU A 50 1.51 -12.38 6.76
CA GLU A 50 0.24 -12.48 6.04
C GLU A 50 -0.23 -11.09 5.61
N ASP A 51 -0.79 -11.05 4.41
CA ASP A 51 -1.44 -9.88 3.83
C ASP A 51 -2.90 -10.28 3.54
N LYS A 52 -3.87 -9.74 4.29
CA LYS A 52 -5.31 -10.03 4.07
C LYS A 52 -6.04 -8.79 3.59
N THR A 53 -6.73 -8.91 2.46
CA THR A 53 -7.55 -7.83 1.90
C THR A 53 -9.02 -8.08 2.20
N VAL A 54 -9.72 -7.05 2.66
CA VAL A 54 -11.15 -7.07 2.98
C VAL A 54 -11.78 -5.74 2.60
N ASP A 55 -13.06 -5.75 2.26
CA ASP A 55 -13.82 -4.53 1.97
C ASP A 55 -14.76 -4.22 3.16
N PHE A 56 -14.77 -2.95 3.58
CA PHE A 56 -15.73 -2.41 4.54
C PHE A 56 -16.62 -1.38 3.85
N VAL A 57 -17.85 -1.22 4.36
CA VAL A 57 -18.81 -0.22 3.85
C VAL A 57 -19.27 0.69 4.98
N GLY A 58 -19.31 2.00 4.70
CA GLY A 58 -19.84 3.04 5.57
C GLY A 58 -19.07 4.34 5.46
N LYS A 59 -19.76 5.48 5.67
CA LYS A 59 -19.17 6.83 5.63
C LYS A 59 -17.90 6.92 6.47
N THR A 60 -18.00 6.46 7.72
CA THR A 60 -16.86 6.30 8.63
C THR A 60 -16.78 4.85 9.10
N VAL A 61 -15.59 4.27 9.02
CA VAL A 61 -15.30 2.93 9.53
C VAL A 61 -14.25 3.07 10.63
N GLU A 62 -14.66 2.84 11.88
CA GLU A 62 -13.75 2.73 13.02
C GLU A 62 -13.37 1.24 13.17
N LEU A 63 -12.09 0.94 13.04
CA LEU A 63 -11.55 -0.41 13.23
C LEU A 63 -10.91 -0.50 14.62
N THR A 64 -11.27 -1.54 15.37
CA THR A 64 -10.59 -1.90 16.61
C THR A 64 -9.46 -2.88 16.28
N LEU A 65 -8.25 -2.57 16.73
CA LEU A 65 -7.06 -3.38 16.51
C LEU A 65 -6.65 -4.01 17.85
N ASN A 66 -6.61 -5.34 17.90
CA ASN A 66 -6.02 -6.09 19.02
C ASN A 66 -4.77 -6.78 18.49
N THR A 67 -3.60 -6.24 18.82
CA THR A 67 -2.34 -6.68 18.22
C THR A 67 -1.28 -6.99 19.27
N PRO A 68 -0.19 -7.67 18.90
CA PRO A 68 0.94 -7.88 19.81
C PRO A 68 1.60 -6.58 20.28
N SER A 69 1.41 -5.48 19.55
CA SER A 69 1.93 -4.16 19.90
C SER A 69 0.99 -3.37 20.83
N GLY A 70 -0.10 -4.00 21.28
CA GLY A 70 -1.15 -3.39 22.08
C GLY A 70 -2.42 -3.12 21.29
N ASP A 71 -3.44 -2.66 22.01
CA ASP A 71 -4.74 -2.31 21.46
C ASP A 71 -4.73 -0.89 20.88
N ALA A 72 -5.45 -0.69 19.78
CA ALA A 72 -5.61 0.61 19.15
C ALA A 72 -6.94 0.73 18.40
N LYS A 73 -7.24 1.95 17.97
CA LYS A 73 -8.35 2.25 17.07
C LYS A 73 -7.87 3.10 15.92
N VAL A 74 -8.32 2.77 14.72
CA VAL A 74 -8.05 3.57 13.52
C VAL A 74 -9.37 3.93 12.84
N THR A 75 -9.47 5.15 12.33
CA THR A 75 -10.68 5.65 11.68
C THR A 75 -10.40 5.87 10.20
N LEU A 76 -11.23 5.25 9.35
CA LEU A 76 -11.21 5.40 7.91
C LEU A 76 -12.39 6.27 7.49
N THR A 77 -12.12 7.41 6.89
CA THR A 77 -13.14 8.43 6.54
C THR A 77 -13.36 8.57 5.05
N GLU A 78 -12.31 8.44 4.25
CA GLU A 78 -12.37 8.55 2.80
C GLU A 78 -12.75 7.19 2.19
N ASN A 79 -13.28 7.22 0.97
CA ASN A 79 -13.44 6.00 0.19
C ASN A 79 -12.10 5.69 -0.49
N GLY A 80 -11.81 4.41 -0.70
CA GLY A 80 -10.59 3.99 -1.39
C GLY A 80 -9.87 2.84 -0.74
N TYR A 81 -8.61 2.65 -1.13
CA TYR A 81 -7.72 1.62 -0.66
C TYR A 81 -6.90 2.14 0.52
N TYR A 82 -6.91 1.38 1.61
CA TYR A 82 -6.16 1.60 2.83
C TYR A 82 -5.19 0.46 3.10
N ILE A 83 -4.13 0.81 3.82
CA ILE A 83 -3.25 -0.16 4.48
C ILE A 83 -3.42 0.00 5.98
N VAL A 84 -3.57 -1.13 6.68
CA VAL A 84 -3.53 -1.21 8.15
C VAL A 84 -2.32 -2.04 8.54
N ASN A 85 -1.43 -1.45 9.34
CA ASN A 85 -0.25 -2.14 9.86
C ASN A 85 -0.55 -2.67 11.26
N VAL A 86 -0.69 -4.00 11.39
CA VAL A 86 -0.81 -4.70 12.69
C VAL A 86 0.48 -5.44 13.07
N LYS A 87 1.57 -5.22 12.33
CA LYS A 87 2.90 -5.70 12.69
C LYS A 87 3.45 -4.87 13.86
N ASN A 88 4.52 -5.37 14.47
CA ASN A 88 5.26 -4.67 15.52
C ASN A 88 6.38 -3.77 14.99
N ASP A 89 6.60 -3.75 13.67
CA ASP A 89 7.56 -2.90 13.00
C ASP A 89 6.87 -1.91 12.05
N THR A 90 7.61 -0.86 11.69
CA THR A 90 7.13 0.13 10.72
C THR A 90 7.19 -0.43 9.31
N ILE A 91 6.16 -0.16 8.53
CA ILE A 91 6.10 -0.47 7.10
C ILE A 91 6.39 0.79 6.30
N ILE A 92 7.29 0.68 5.34
CA ILE A 92 7.71 1.76 4.45
C ILE A 92 7.38 1.36 3.02
N GLY A 93 6.81 2.26 2.23
CA GLY A 93 6.54 1.97 0.84
C GLY A 93 6.37 3.20 -0.03
N SER A 94 6.25 2.96 -1.32
CA SER A 94 6.02 4.00 -2.32
C SER A 94 5.25 3.47 -3.53
N GLN A 95 4.68 4.39 -4.31
CA GLN A 95 4.25 4.07 -5.66
C GLN A 95 5.46 3.81 -6.55
N VAL A 96 5.37 2.76 -7.36
CA VAL A 96 6.45 2.30 -8.22
C VAL A 96 6.01 2.32 -9.67
N ASN A 97 6.82 2.94 -10.52
CA ASN A 97 6.58 3.01 -11.96
C ASN A 97 7.14 1.75 -12.64
N TYR A 98 6.27 0.78 -12.92
CA TYR A 98 6.68 -0.48 -13.58
C TYR A 98 6.64 -0.43 -15.11
N SER A 99 6.01 0.59 -15.70
CA SER A 99 5.81 0.70 -17.14
C SER A 99 6.92 1.43 -17.89
N ASP A 100 8.11 1.60 -17.29
CA ASP A 100 9.24 2.23 -17.97
C ASP A 100 10.35 1.22 -18.31
N PRO A 101 10.35 0.68 -19.55
CA PRO A 101 11.42 -0.17 -20.07
C PRO A 101 12.82 0.45 -19.96
N GLN A 102 12.95 1.78 -19.83
CA GLN A 102 14.25 2.42 -19.66
C GLN A 102 14.87 2.13 -18.29
N LEU A 103 14.07 1.90 -17.24
CA LEU A 103 14.58 1.63 -15.90
C LEU A 103 15.17 0.21 -15.77
N SER A 104 14.77 -0.75 -16.61
CA SER A 104 15.26 -2.14 -16.51
C SER A 104 16.66 -2.34 -17.09
N ASN A 105 17.09 -1.46 -18.00
CA ASN A 105 18.35 -1.60 -18.74
C ASN A 105 19.36 -0.46 -18.46
N GLN A 106 19.07 0.44 -17.52
CA GLN A 106 20.00 1.52 -17.18
C GLN A 106 21.17 1.00 -16.34
N VAL A 107 22.39 1.27 -16.81
CA VAL A 107 23.61 1.14 -16.01
C VAL A 107 23.50 2.14 -14.85
N ILE A 108 23.34 1.64 -13.63
CA ILE A 108 23.26 2.48 -12.43
C ILE A 108 24.65 3.08 -12.18
N THR A 109 24.78 4.39 -12.36
CA THR A 109 26.00 5.11 -12.02
C THR A 109 26.18 5.20 -10.50
N GLN A 110 27.40 5.47 -10.04
CA GLN A 110 27.67 5.69 -8.61
C GLN A 110 26.85 6.86 -8.05
N GLU A 111 26.59 7.89 -8.87
CA GLU A 111 25.77 9.02 -8.46
C GLU A 111 24.29 8.64 -8.32
N ALA A 112 23.75 7.91 -9.30
CA ALA A 112 22.38 7.39 -9.21
C ALA A 112 22.20 6.45 -8.01
N LEU A 113 23.24 5.68 -7.68
CA LEU A 113 23.26 4.82 -6.50
C LEU A 113 23.22 5.62 -5.18
N ARG A 114 24.00 6.71 -5.07
CA ARG A 114 23.97 7.61 -3.90
C ARG A 114 22.61 8.27 -3.72
N VAL A 115 22.05 8.84 -4.79
CA VAL A 115 20.71 9.45 -4.77
C VAL A 115 19.65 8.46 -4.30
N LYS A 116 19.76 7.19 -4.72
CA LYS A 116 18.87 6.12 -4.27
C LYS A 116 19.04 5.83 -2.77
N ILE A 117 20.28 5.73 -2.28
CA ILE A 117 20.57 5.53 -0.85
C ILE A 117 20.01 6.68 -0.02
N ASP A 118 20.24 7.93 -0.43
CA ASP A 118 19.72 9.12 0.26
C ASP A 118 18.19 9.14 0.29
N SER A 119 17.55 8.72 -0.80
CA SER A 119 16.10 8.59 -0.87
C SER A 119 15.58 7.54 0.12
N LEU A 120 16.26 6.40 0.25
CA LEU A 120 15.91 5.37 1.23
C LEU A 120 16.11 5.86 2.67
N HIS A 121 17.20 6.59 2.95
CA HIS A 121 17.42 7.23 4.25
C HIS A 121 16.32 8.23 4.59
N ASN A 122 15.88 9.04 3.63
CA ASN A 122 14.76 9.95 3.83
C ASN A 122 13.48 9.19 4.22
N LEU A 123 13.16 8.10 3.55
CA LEU A 123 12.00 7.27 3.88
C LEU A 123 12.12 6.66 5.28
N VAL A 124 13.27 6.10 5.65
CA VAL A 124 13.51 5.53 6.99
C VAL A 124 13.36 6.58 8.10
N ASN A 125 13.65 7.84 7.80
CA ASN A 125 13.53 8.96 8.72
C ASN A 125 12.17 9.69 8.63
N ASN A 126 11.16 9.07 7.99
CA ASN A 126 9.84 9.65 7.80
C ASN A 126 9.86 11.03 7.11
N LYS A 127 10.82 11.25 6.21
CA LYS A 127 10.91 12.44 5.36
C LYS A 127 10.31 12.16 4.00
N ASN A 128 9.73 13.18 3.37
CA ASN A 128 9.13 13.09 2.04
C ASN A 128 7.96 12.09 1.95
N VAL A 129 7.20 11.92 3.04
CA VAL A 129 6.05 11.02 3.17
C VAL A 129 4.75 11.79 3.00
N GLY A 130 3.78 11.21 2.29
CA GLY A 130 2.44 11.78 2.13
C GLY A 130 1.78 11.43 0.79
N LYS A 131 0.49 11.79 0.68
CA LYS A 131 -0.30 11.53 -0.54
C LYS A 131 0.30 12.14 -1.80
N ALA A 132 0.89 13.34 -1.70
CA ALA A 132 1.48 14.04 -2.84
C ALA A 132 2.76 13.36 -3.36
N THR A 133 3.59 12.85 -2.45
CA THR A 133 4.86 12.18 -2.80
C THR A 133 4.68 10.70 -3.06
N ARG A 134 3.49 10.16 -2.72
CA ARG A 134 3.14 8.73 -2.83
C ARG A 134 4.15 7.83 -2.12
N ASN A 135 4.72 8.36 -1.04
CA ASN A 135 5.61 7.67 -0.11
C ASN A 135 4.91 7.53 1.23
N PHE A 136 5.11 6.40 1.89
CA PHE A 136 4.34 6.00 3.07
C PHE A 136 5.27 5.50 4.16
N TYR A 137 5.00 5.94 5.39
CA TYR A 137 5.66 5.50 6.61
C TYR A 137 4.58 5.16 7.62
N ILE A 138 4.32 3.87 7.80
CA ILE A 138 3.13 3.33 8.47
C ILE A 138 3.58 2.68 9.77
N LEU A 139 3.36 3.37 10.88
CA LEU A 139 3.69 2.89 12.22
C LEU A 139 2.84 1.64 12.58
N PRO A 140 3.30 0.82 13.54
CA PRO A 140 2.45 -0.19 14.17
C PRO A 140 1.12 0.42 14.61
N ASN A 141 0.03 -0.35 14.48
CA ASN A 141 -1.31 0.05 14.90
C ASN A 141 -1.85 1.33 14.22
N SER A 142 -1.40 1.59 13.00
CA SER A 142 -1.86 2.74 12.22
C SER A 142 -2.42 2.32 10.87
N ALA A 143 -3.21 3.22 10.30
CA ALA A 143 -3.79 3.08 8.97
C ALA A 143 -3.44 4.28 8.10
N VAL A 144 -3.27 4.06 6.80
CA VAL A 144 -3.05 5.13 5.83
C VAL A 144 -3.94 4.92 4.60
N HIS A 145 -4.53 6.01 4.12
CA HIS A 145 -5.19 6.04 2.82
C HIS A 145 -4.13 6.05 1.72
N LEU A 146 -4.25 5.13 0.77
CA LEU A 146 -3.28 4.91 -0.29
C LEU A 146 -3.69 5.65 -1.57
N THR A 147 -4.92 5.38 -2.02
CA THR A 147 -5.47 5.84 -3.29
C THR A 147 -6.97 5.59 -3.33
N ASP A 148 -7.68 6.31 -4.21
CA ASP A 148 -9.10 6.08 -4.48
C ASP A 148 -9.29 4.95 -5.52
N ASN A 149 -8.21 4.47 -6.13
CA ASN A 149 -8.23 3.38 -7.10
C ASN A 149 -8.24 2.00 -6.41
N PHE A 150 -9.42 1.37 -6.39
CA PHE A 150 -9.58 0.03 -5.82
C PHE A 150 -8.88 -1.08 -6.63
N ASP A 151 -8.51 -0.82 -7.88
CA ASP A 151 -7.78 -1.75 -8.75
C ASP A 151 -6.24 -1.60 -8.59
N ALA A 152 -5.77 -0.72 -7.70
CA ALA A 152 -4.35 -0.58 -7.43
C ALA A 152 -3.75 -1.90 -6.89
N ILE A 153 -2.57 -2.24 -7.37
CA ILE A 153 -1.84 -3.44 -6.95
C ILE A 153 -1.02 -3.08 -5.72
N VAL A 154 -1.32 -3.71 -4.59
CA VAL A 154 -0.54 -3.55 -3.35
C VAL A 154 0.30 -4.79 -3.12
N VAL A 155 1.62 -4.61 -3.02
CA VAL A 155 2.54 -5.71 -2.72
C VAL A 155 3.24 -5.45 -1.41
N GLY A 156 2.88 -6.25 -0.41
CA GLY A 156 3.37 -6.12 0.95
C GLY A 156 4.82 -6.56 1.15
N PRO A 157 5.33 -6.35 2.39
CA PRO A 157 6.65 -6.80 2.81
C PRO A 157 6.88 -8.28 2.52
N PHE A 158 8.13 -8.68 2.25
CA PHE A 158 8.55 -10.08 2.02
C PHE A 158 7.90 -10.84 0.85
N HIS A 159 6.94 -10.25 0.13
CA HIS A 159 6.37 -10.83 -1.08
C HIS A 159 7.19 -10.43 -2.31
N GLN A 160 7.23 -11.24 -3.36
CA GLN A 160 7.75 -10.81 -4.66
C GLN A 160 6.59 -10.50 -5.61
N MET A 161 6.74 -9.46 -6.42
CA MET A 161 5.80 -9.20 -7.50
C MET A 161 6.09 -10.17 -8.66
N ARG A 162 5.04 -10.80 -9.19
CA ARG A 162 5.18 -11.73 -10.32
C ARG A 162 5.01 -11.04 -11.67
N SER A 163 3.99 -10.19 -11.80
CA SER A 163 3.75 -9.34 -12.96
C SER A 163 2.77 -8.23 -12.59
N ALA A 164 2.78 -7.14 -13.36
CA ALA A 164 1.76 -6.09 -13.31
C ALA A 164 1.37 -5.77 -14.75
N GLU A 165 0.15 -6.14 -15.14
CA GLU A 165 -0.35 -5.96 -16.51
C GLU A 165 -1.02 -4.60 -16.67
N SER A 166 -0.88 -4.03 -17.87
CA SER A 166 -1.60 -2.82 -18.23
C SER A 166 -3.09 -3.14 -18.37
N LYS A 167 -3.95 -2.35 -17.74
CA LYS A 167 -5.40 -2.43 -17.91
C LYS A 167 -5.84 -1.25 -18.77
N ASP A 168 -6.55 -1.52 -19.86
CA ASP A 168 -7.10 -0.51 -20.77
C ASP A 168 -6.06 0.49 -21.32
N GLY A 169 -4.83 0.00 -21.58
CA GLY A 169 -3.73 0.82 -22.11
C GLY A 169 -3.13 1.81 -21.09
N LYS A 170 -3.54 1.77 -19.82
CA LYS A 170 -2.93 2.53 -18.73
C LYS A 170 -1.91 1.67 -17.99
N ALA A 171 -0.82 2.31 -17.59
CA ALA A 171 0.14 1.70 -16.68
C ALA A 171 -0.57 1.28 -15.38
N PRO A 172 -0.29 0.10 -14.83
CA PRO A 172 -0.87 -0.31 -13.55
C PRO A 172 -0.42 0.63 -12.44
N GLU A 173 -1.34 0.98 -11.54
CA GLU A 173 -1.03 1.70 -10.32
C GLU A 173 -0.56 0.70 -9.28
N VAL A 174 0.71 0.80 -8.90
CA VAL A 174 1.34 -0.22 -8.07
C VAL A 174 2.06 0.41 -6.90
N TYR A 175 1.81 -0.15 -5.72
CA TYR A 175 2.44 0.26 -4.47
C TYR A 175 3.22 -0.89 -3.87
N ARG A 176 4.46 -0.61 -3.51
CA ARG A 176 5.40 -1.59 -2.98
C ARG A 176 5.81 -1.22 -1.57
N PHE A 177 5.64 -2.18 -0.66
CA PHE A 177 5.92 -2.02 0.76
C PHE A 177 6.98 -3.01 1.23
N TYR A 178 7.72 -2.56 2.23
CA TYR A 178 8.80 -3.25 2.89
C TYR A 178 8.70 -2.98 4.39
N SER A 179 9.16 -3.89 5.22
CA SER A 179 9.50 -3.58 6.60
C SER A 179 10.64 -2.55 6.65
N ILE A 180 10.67 -1.74 7.70
CA ILE A 180 11.80 -0.83 7.96
C ILE A 180 13.13 -1.61 8.07
N LYS A 181 13.07 -2.88 8.50
CA LYS A 181 14.23 -3.78 8.55
C LYS A 181 14.75 -4.11 7.14
N GLU A 182 13.88 -4.52 6.21
CA GLU A 182 14.24 -4.78 4.82
C GLU A 182 14.88 -3.56 4.15
N ILE A 183 14.37 -2.35 4.42
CA ILE A 183 14.95 -1.12 3.88
C ILE A 183 16.34 -0.85 4.46
N ARG A 184 16.54 -1.02 5.78
CA ARG A 184 17.86 -0.85 6.40
C ARG A 184 18.88 -1.84 5.87
N GLU A 185 18.49 -3.10 5.68
CA GLU A 185 19.35 -4.12 5.06
C GLU A 185 19.68 -3.77 3.61
N THR A 186 18.71 -3.23 2.86
CA THR A 186 18.91 -2.76 1.49
C THR A 186 19.88 -1.58 1.44
N ILE A 187 19.74 -0.59 2.32
CA ILE A 187 20.68 0.53 2.45
C ILE A 187 22.09 0.03 2.68
N ALA A 188 22.29 -0.83 3.69
CA ALA A 188 23.61 -1.37 4.03
C ALA A 188 24.25 -2.12 2.85
N LYS A 189 23.45 -2.89 2.10
CA LYS A 189 23.91 -3.57 0.88
C LYS A 189 24.34 -2.58 -0.21
N LEU A 190 23.53 -1.55 -0.47
CA LEU A 190 23.82 -0.55 -1.50
C LEU A 190 25.06 0.29 -1.13
N GLU A 191 25.21 0.67 0.15
CA GLU A 191 26.39 1.38 0.66
C GLU A 191 27.66 0.55 0.44
N GLY A 192 27.64 -0.75 0.72
CA GLY A 192 28.77 -1.66 0.43
C GLY A 192 29.15 -1.71 -1.06
N MET A 193 28.20 -1.44 -1.97
CA MET A 193 28.44 -1.37 -3.42
C MET A 193 28.94 0.00 -3.90
N THR A 194 28.75 1.07 -3.11
CA THR A 194 29.25 2.43 -3.44
C THR A 194 30.76 2.63 -3.23
N GLY A 195 31.44 1.60 -2.75
CA GLY A 195 32.88 1.59 -2.52
C GLY A 195 33.18 1.18 -1.08
N GLY A 196 33.42 -0.11 -0.87
CA GLY A 196 34.19 -0.55 0.28
C GLY A 196 35.56 0.11 0.23
N LYS A 197 35.78 1.18 1.01
CA LYS A 197 36.99 1.19 1.81
C LYS A 197 36.85 -0.02 2.72
N LYS A 198 37.57 -1.09 2.41
CA LYS A 198 38.04 -1.96 3.49
C LYS A 198 38.70 -1.00 4.49
N THR A 199 38.16 -0.93 5.69
CA THR A 199 38.95 -0.48 6.83
C THR A 199 40.02 -1.56 6.98
N GLU A 200 41.14 -1.38 6.31
CA GLU A 200 42.38 -2.06 6.66
C GLU A 200 42.91 -1.32 7.90
N GLU A 201 43.02 -2.10 8.98
CA GLU A 201 43.61 -1.83 10.30
C GLU A 201 42.84 -0.95 11.29
#